data_AF-A0A347U4R5-F1
#
_entry.id   AF-A0A347U4R5-F1
#
_cell.length_a   1.000
_cell.length_b   1.000
_cell.length_c   1.000
_cell.angle_alpha   90.00
_cell.angle_beta   90.00
_cell.angle_gamma   90.00
#
_symmetry.space_group_name_H-M   'P 1'
#
loop_
_entity.id
_entity.type
_entity.pdbx_description
1 polymer ?
#
loop_
_entity_poly.entity_id
_entity_poly.type
_entity_poly.pdbx_seq_one_letter_code
_entity_poly.pdbx_strand_id
1 'polypeptide(L)'
;MPQLIAMIIVVVGAMIYMFQTFGGTGDKIEGIAQKSSIITEINNVKNGVQLALRGESIKATDSTVADKAKNLQDIANLEFFPEQINNQLKDPAAGKTNTYQAISFGGKGSNTLEITLVLPSATDAGPNARPGLFIDLSQGSLATNAGFLEKQLKTDLGALGSIDSSAASASYNNTLDAEGDIGTAATGGSDSDGKFIIYFKDLPRGMIDKTKS
;
A
#
# COMPACT_ATOMS: atom_id res chain seq x y z
N MET A 1 -60.38 17.85 -4.77
CA MET A 1 -59.41 17.38 -5.77
C MET A 1 -57.96 17.50 -5.24
N PRO A 2 -57.51 16.62 -4.33
CA PRO A 2 -56.12 16.59 -3.83
C PRO A 2 -55.31 15.38 -4.34
N GLN A 3 -55.92 14.47 -5.11
CA GLN A 3 -55.30 13.19 -5.50
C GLN A 3 -54.33 13.28 -6.69
N LEU A 4 -54.36 14.36 -7.49
CA LEU A 4 -53.46 14.48 -8.64
C LEU A 4 -52.03 14.90 -8.23
N ILE A 5 -51.87 15.69 -7.17
CA ILE A 5 -50.56 16.20 -6.75
C ILE A 5 -49.76 15.14 -5.97
N ALA A 6 -50.44 14.27 -5.21
CA ALA A 6 -49.79 13.20 -4.45
C ALA A 6 -49.18 12.11 -5.36
N MET A 7 -49.80 11.81 -6.50
CA MET A 7 -49.33 10.77 -7.43
C MET A 7 -48.04 11.18 -8.16
N ILE A 8 -47.84 12.47 -8.43
CA ILE A 8 -46.64 12.98 -9.10
C ILE A 8 -45.42 12.94 -8.16
N ILE A 9 -45.60 13.24 -6.87
CA ILE A 9 -44.50 13.26 -5.89
C ILE A 9 -43.97 11.84 -5.60
N VAL A 10 -44.83 10.82 -5.61
CA VAL A 10 -44.42 9.42 -5.36
C VAL A 10 -43.67 8.82 -6.56
N VAL A 11 -44.08 9.14 -7.80
CA VAL A 11 -43.42 8.64 -9.01
C VAL A 11 -42.05 9.30 -9.20
N VAL A 12 -41.92 10.59 -8.89
CA VAL A 12 -40.63 11.29 -8.91
C VAL A 12 -39.72 10.78 -7.78
N GLY A 13 -40.26 10.46 -6.59
CA GLY A 13 -39.51 9.84 -5.49
C GLY A 13 -38.92 8.47 -5.84
N ALA A 14 -39.67 7.61 -6.55
CA ALA A 14 -39.20 6.29 -6.98
C ALA A 14 -38.15 6.37 -8.10
N MET A 15 -38.24 7.36 -9.00
CA MET A 15 -37.22 7.58 -10.03
C MET A 15 -35.95 8.24 -9.48
N ILE A 16 -36.06 9.14 -8.49
CA ILE A 16 -34.90 9.67 -7.75
C ILE A 16 -34.21 8.52 -6.98
N TYR A 17 -34.97 7.58 -6.41
CA TYR A 17 -34.42 6.41 -5.72
C TYR A 17 -33.61 5.49 -6.67
N MET A 18 -34.06 5.30 -7.92
CA MET A 18 -33.30 4.52 -8.90
C MET A 18 -32.08 5.26 -9.49
N PHE A 19 -32.04 6.59 -9.46
CA PHE A 19 -30.81 7.35 -9.77
C PHE A 19 -29.85 7.44 -8.57
N GLN A 20 -30.33 7.28 -7.33
CA GLN A 20 -29.45 7.13 -6.16
C GLN A 20 -28.85 5.72 -6.01
N THR A 21 -29.40 4.69 -6.64
CA THR A 21 -28.78 3.35 -6.69
C THR A 21 -27.64 3.22 -7.70
N PHE A 22 -27.44 4.20 -8.60
CA PHE A 22 -26.27 4.25 -9.49
C PHE A 22 -25.19 5.24 -9.04
N GLY A 23 -25.54 6.23 -8.21
CA GLY A 23 -24.59 7.20 -7.66
C GLY A 23 -23.47 6.59 -6.80
N GLY A 24 -23.68 5.38 -6.25
CA GLY A 24 -22.65 4.62 -5.53
C GLY A 24 -22.15 3.37 -6.25
N THR A 25 -22.65 3.07 -7.46
CA THR A 25 -22.27 1.87 -8.22
C THR A 25 -21.25 2.22 -9.31
N GLY A 26 -21.32 3.42 -9.90
CA GLY A 26 -20.29 3.91 -10.83
C GLY A 26 -18.91 4.00 -10.19
N ASP A 27 -18.84 4.55 -8.96
CA ASP A 27 -17.60 4.67 -8.17
C ASP A 27 -17.01 3.29 -7.81
N LYS A 28 -17.87 2.32 -7.50
CA LYS A 28 -17.45 0.92 -7.22
C LYS A 28 -16.99 0.18 -8.48
N ILE A 29 -17.63 0.41 -9.62
CA ILE A 29 -17.21 -0.19 -10.90
C ILE A 29 -15.85 0.37 -11.32
N GLU A 30 -15.63 1.67 -11.18
CA GLU A 30 -14.33 2.30 -11.41
C GLU A 30 -13.27 1.75 -10.42
N GLY A 31 -13.62 1.64 -9.14
CA GLY A 31 -12.76 1.04 -8.12
C GLY A 31 -12.35 -0.41 -8.42
N ILE A 32 -13.22 -1.23 -9.01
CA ILE A 32 -12.87 -2.61 -9.42
C ILE A 32 -11.81 -2.61 -10.53
N ALA A 33 -11.90 -1.69 -11.49
CA ALA A 33 -10.88 -1.56 -12.55
C ALA A 33 -9.54 -1.06 -11.99
N GLN A 34 -9.58 -0.08 -11.08
CA GLN A 34 -8.40 0.47 -10.43
C GLN A 34 -7.67 -0.57 -9.57
N LYS A 35 -8.41 -1.48 -8.90
CA LYS A 35 -7.86 -2.54 -8.03
C LYS A 35 -6.78 -3.39 -8.73
N SER A 36 -7.03 -3.82 -9.96
CA SER A 36 -6.07 -4.67 -10.69
C SER A 36 -4.74 -3.94 -10.93
N SER A 37 -4.81 -2.66 -11.29
CA SER A 37 -3.63 -1.81 -11.46
C SER A 37 -2.90 -1.62 -10.13
N ILE A 38 -3.61 -1.37 -9.03
CA ILE A 38 -3.00 -1.22 -7.69
C ILE A 38 -2.26 -2.51 -7.29
N ILE A 39 -2.89 -3.68 -7.46
CA ILE A 39 -2.25 -4.98 -7.16
C ILE A 39 -1.00 -5.19 -8.01
N THR A 40 -1.04 -4.79 -9.28
CA THR A 40 0.12 -4.89 -10.18
C THR A 40 1.29 -4.03 -9.69
N GLU A 41 1.03 -2.79 -9.29
CA GLU A 41 2.06 -1.88 -8.75
C GLU A 41 2.64 -2.41 -7.44
N ILE A 42 1.80 -2.91 -6.54
CA ILE A 42 2.22 -3.55 -5.29
C ILE A 42 3.12 -4.75 -5.58
N ASN A 43 2.75 -5.62 -6.53
CA ASN A 43 3.54 -6.78 -6.89
C ASN A 43 4.88 -6.42 -7.52
N ASN A 44 4.94 -5.37 -8.34
CA ASN A 44 6.21 -4.92 -8.93
C ASN A 44 7.20 -4.46 -7.85
N VAL A 45 6.73 -3.68 -6.85
CA VAL A 45 7.56 -3.27 -5.72
C VAL A 45 7.92 -4.46 -4.83
N LYS A 46 6.94 -5.31 -4.49
CA LYS A 46 7.16 -6.53 -3.68
C LYS A 46 8.23 -7.42 -4.30
N ASN A 47 8.16 -7.69 -5.61
CA ASN A 47 9.10 -8.56 -6.30
C ASN A 47 10.53 -8.00 -6.24
N GLY A 48 10.72 -6.69 -6.46
CA GLY A 48 12.04 -6.08 -6.33
C GLY A 48 12.58 -6.12 -4.91
N VAL A 49 11.73 -5.88 -3.90
CA VAL A 49 12.10 -6.04 -2.48
C VAL A 49 12.47 -7.50 -2.17
N GLN A 50 11.73 -8.46 -2.72
CA GLN A 50 12.03 -9.89 -2.54
C GLN A 50 13.39 -10.27 -3.14
N LEU A 51 13.72 -9.75 -4.32
CA LEU A 51 15.04 -9.96 -4.94
C LEU A 51 16.16 -9.35 -4.10
N ALA A 52 15.97 -8.12 -3.61
CA ALA A 52 16.93 -7.45 -2.75
C ALA A 52 17.14 -8.18 -1.40
N LEU A 53 16.09 -8.75 -0.82
CA LEU A 53 16.19 -9.61 0.37
C LEU A 53 17.02 -10.86 0.08
N ARG A 54 16.74 -11.55 -1.03
CA ARG A 54 17.48 -12.77 -1.43
C ARG A 54 18.94 -12.49 -1.78
N GLY A 55 19.26 -11.28 -2.24
CA GLY A 55 20.62 -10.80 -2.45
C GLY A 55 21.31 -10.31 -1.18
N GLU A 56 20.66 -10.42 0.00
CA GLU A 56 21.13 -9.91 1.30
C GLU A 56 21.49 -8.42 1.28
N SER A 57 20.90 -7.67 0.34
CA SER A 57 21.20 -6.27 0.08
C SER A 57 20.40 -5.30 0.94
N ILE A 58 19.62 -5.76 1.92
CA ILE A 58 18.78 -4.90 2.76
C ILE A 58 19.33 -4.84 4.19
N LYS A 59 19.31 -3.63 4.78
CA LYS A 59 19.68 -3.38 6.16
C LYS A 59 18.56 -2.70 6.95
N ALA A 60 18.60 -2.86 8.26
CA ALA A 60 17.75 -2.16 9.19
C ALA A 60 17.94 -0.63 9.08
N THR A 61 16.94 0.13 9.49
CA THR A 61 16.90 1.60 9.32
C THR A 61 18.06 2.35 9.98
N ASP A 62 18.61 1.79 11.05
CA ASP A 62 19.71 2.32 11.86
C ASP A 62 20.98 1.44 11.82
N SER A 63 21.09 0.54 10.82
CA SER A 63 22.32 -0.21 10.54
C SER A 63 23.37 0.68 9.86
N THR A 64 24.64 0.41 10.16
CA THR A 64 25.79 1.21 9.70
C THR A 64 26.50 0.62 8.46
N VAL A 65 26.07 -0.53 7.96
CA VAL A 65 26.70 -1.21 6.82
C VAL A 65 26.55 -0.38 5.54
N ALA A 66 27.66 0.03 4.91
CA ALA A 66 27.68 1.03 3.84
C ALA A 66 27.02 0.56 2.52
N ASP A 67 27.00 -0.75 2.23
CA ASP A 67 26.63 -1.28 0.90
C ASP A 67 25.28 -2.00 0.86
N LYS A 68 24.43 -1.77 1.87
CA LYS A 68 23.07 -2.32 1.94
C LYS A 68 22.02 -1.21 1.90
N ALA A 69 20.92 -1.50 1.23
CA ALA A 69 19.78 -0.63 1.04
C ALA A 69 18.93 -0.50 2.29
N LYS A 70 18.52 0.73 2.62
CA LYS A 70 17.59 1.04 3.71
C LYS A 70 16.30 1.72 3.24
N ASN A 71 16.16 1.91 1.93
CA ASN A 71 15.00 2.55 1.31
C ASN A 71 14.82 2.06 -0.14
N LEU A 72 13.67 2.40 -0.74
CA LEU A 72 13.37 2.03 -2.14
C LEU A 72 14.36 2.59 -3.16
N GLN A 73 14.86 3.82 -2.98
CA GLN A 73 15.85 4.40 -3.89
C GLN A 73 17.17 3.63 -3.87
N ASP A 74 17.65 3.19 -2.70
CA ASP A 74 18.85 2.35 -2.60
C ASP A 74 18.64 1.01 -3.32
N ILE A 75 17.47 0.37 -3.17
CA ILE A 75 17.13 -0.87 -3.89
C ILE A 75 17.08 -0.63 -5.40
N ALA A 76 16.56 0.52 -5.83
CA ALA A 76 16.51 0.90 -7.24
C ALA A 76 17.91 1.13 -7.82
N ASN A 77 18.84 1.71 -7.06
CA ASN A 77 20.25 1.85 -7.44
C ASN A 77 20.94 0.50 -7.69
N LEU A 78 20.46 -0.57 -7.06
CA LEU A 78 20.91 -1.94 -7.29
C LEU A 78 20.14 -2.66 -8.42
N GLU A 79 19.23 -1.95 -9.09
CA GLU A 79 18.48 -2.41 -10.27
C GLU A 79 17.55 -3.61 -10.04
N PHE A 80 17.06 -3.80 -8.80
CA PHE A 80 16.17 -4.91 -8.47
C PHE A 80 14.70 -4.73 -8.92
N PHE A 81 14.27 -3.51 -9.30
CA PHE A 81 12.93 -3.28 -9.85
C PHE A 81 12.91 -3.31 -11.38
N PRO A 82 11.72 -3.38 -12.01
CA PRO A 82 11.57 -3.05 -13.43
C PRO A 82 12.14 -1.67 -13.77
N GLU A 83 12.68 -1.52 -14.98
CA GLU A 83 13.40 -0.31 -15.43
C GLU A 83 12.62 0.99 -15.17
N GLN A 84 11.32 1.00 -15.44
CA GLN A 84 10.48 2.18 -15.23
C GLN A 84 10.43 2.63 -13.77
N ILE A 85 10.34 1.67 -12.84
CA ILE A 85 10.33 1.93 -11.40
C ILE A 85 11.72 2.38 -10.93
N ASN A 86 12.78 1.73 -11.41
CA ASN A 86 14.15 2.15 -11.13
C ASN A 86 14.37 3.61 -11.55
N ASN A 87 13.98 3.95 -12.77
CA ASN A 87 14.17 5.30 -13.31
C ASN A 87 13.42 6.35 -12.50
N GLN A 88 12.21 6.05 -12.03
CA GLN A 88 11.46 6.96 -11.17
C GLN A 88 12.13 7.13 -9.79
N LEU A 89 12.51 6.04 -9.13
CA LEU A 89 13.08 6.09 -7.78
C LEU A 89 14.48 6.72 -7.74
N LYS A 90 15.24 6.58 -8.84
CA LYS A 90 16.55 7.21 -9.04
C LYS A 90 16.45 8.71 -9.34
N ASP A 91 15.30 9.20 -9.78
CA ASP A 91 15.11 10.59 -10.16
C ASP A 91 15.20 11.52 -8.92
N PRO A 92 16.21 12.40 -8.82
CA PRO A 92 16.41 13.26 -7.66
C PRO A 92 15.26 14.25 -7.45
N ALA A 93 14.49 14.58 -8.49
CA ALA A 93 13.33 15.45 -8.38
C ALA A 93 12.06 14.71 -7.90
N ALA A 94 12.10 13.39 -7.68
CA ALA A 94 11.00 12.65 -7.04
C ALA A 94 10.79 13.04 -5.56
N GLY A 95 11.81 13.58 -4.90
CA GLY A 95 11.71 14.16 -3.55
C GLY A 95 11.42 13.19 -2.41
N LYS A 96 11.10 11.91 -2.68
CA LYS A 96 10.84 10.87 -1.69
C LYS A 96 11.73 9.65 -1.93
N THR A 97 12.78 9.48 -1.12
CA THR A 97 13.77 8.40 -1.27
C THR A 97 13.23 7.00 -0.92
N ASN A 98 12.17 6.92 -0.11
CA ASN A 98 11.60 5.67 0.34
C ASN A 98 10.16 5.41 -0.14
N THR A 99 9.66 6.23 -1.07
CA THR A 99 8.28 6.16 -1.54
C THR A 99 8.25 6.10 -3.05
N TYR A 100 7.65 5.04 -3.57
CA TYR A 100 7.31 4.91 -4.97
C TYR A 100 5.91 5.48 -5.21
N GLN A 101 5.77 6.32 -6.23
CA GLN A 101 4.48 6.90 -6.64
C GLN A 101 4.05 6.21 -7.93
N ALA A 102 2.98 5.43 -7.90
CA ALA A 102 2.69 4.49 -8.97
C ALA A 102 2.52 5.16 -10.35
N ILE A 103 3.27 4.67 -11.34
CA ILE A 103 3.28 5.20 -12.70
C ILE A 103 1.90 5.08 -13.35
N SER A 104 1.19 3.97 -13.10
CA SER A 104 -0.19 3.78 -13.59
C SER A 104 -1.20 4.82 -13.09
N PHE A 105 -0.84 5.62 -12.07
CA PHE A 105 -1.69 6.66 -11.48
C PHE A 105 -1.08 8.06 -11.60
N GLY A 106 -0.36 8.31 -12.69
CA GLY A 106 0.28 9.59 -12.99
C GLY A 106 1.72 9.71 -12.51
N GLY A 107 2.22 8.70 -11.78
CA GLY A 107 3.62 8.61 -11.40
C GLY A 107 4.09 9.76 -10.52
N LYS A 108 5.34 10.18 -10.77
CA LYS A 108 6.03 11.20 -10.01
C LYS A 108 5.19 12.48 -9.83
N GLY A 109 4.99 12.87 -8.57
CA GLY A 109 4.28 14.08 -8.16
C GLY A 109 2.76 13.96 -8.07
N SER A 110 2.14 12.83 -8.46
CA SER A 110 0.68 12.69 -8.40
C SER A 110 0.16 12.44 -6.98
N ASN A 111 0.99 11.82 -6.12
CA ASN A 111 0.63 11.29 -4.80
C ASN A 111 -0.60 10.36 -4.80
N THR A 112 -1.10 9.89 -5.95
CA THR A 112 -2.38 9.18 -6.06
C THR A 112 -2.34 7.77 -5.45
N LEU A 113 -1.27 7.01 -5.74
CA LEU A 113 -0.95 5.75 -5.09
C LEU A 113 0.52 5.82 -4.66
N GLU A 114 0.76 5.79 -3.37
CA GLU A 114 2.10 5.76 -2.81
C GLU A 114 2.38 4.43 -2.12
N ILE A 115 3.56 3.88 -2.40
CA ILE A 115 4.04 2.64 -1.80
C ILE A 115 5.36 2.97 -1.10
N THR A 116 5.38 2.83 0.22
CA THR A 116 6.55 3.11 1.05
C THR A 116 7.08 1.82 1.67
N LEU A 117 8.39 1.57 1.56
CA LEU A 117 9.01 0.41 2.19
C LEU A 117 9.11 0.62 3.70
N VAL A 118 8.68 -0.37 4.46
CA VAL A 118 8.72 -0.36 5.93
C VAL A 118 9.76 -1.38 6.38
N LEU A 119 10.83 -0.90 7.02
CA LEU A 119 11.91 -1.73 7.54
C LEU A 119 12.01 -1.61 9.07
N PRO A 120 12.42 -2.68 9.76
CA PRO A 120 12.67 -2.65 11.19
C PRO A 120 13.90 -1.80 11.53
N SER A 121 13.97 -1.39 12.80
CA SER A 121 15.23 -1.03 13.44
C SER A 121 16.12 -2.27 13.64
N ALA A 122 17.40 -2.09 13.93
CA ALA A 122 18.32 -3.21 14.17
C ALA A 122 17.90 -4.07 15.37
N THR A 123 17.23 -3.47 16.37
CA THR A 123 16.71 -4.21 17.52
C THR A 123 15.54 -5.11 17.14
N ASP A 124 14.72 -4.68 16.18
CA ASP A 124 13.55 -5.42 15.71
C ASP A 124 13.86 -6.32 14.50
N ALA A 125 15.06 -6.21 13.91
CA ALA A 125 15.57 -7.04 12.83
C ALA A 125 15.96 -8.47 13.30
N GLY A 126 15.04 -9.14 14.00
CA GLY A 126 15.18 -10.51 14.49
C GLY A 126 14.96 -11.58 13.41
N PRO A 127 14.99 -12.87 13.78
CA PRO A 127 14.78 -13.99 12.86
C PRO A 127 13.43 -13.98 12.13
N ASN A 128 12.42 -13.34 12.71
CA ASN A 128 11.08 -13.20 12.15
C ASN A 128 10.90 -11.91 11.34
N ALA A 129 11.88 -11.01 11.35
CA ALA A 129 11.74 -9.72 10.72
C ALA A 129 11.58 -9.86 9.20
N ARG A 130 10.59 -9.16 8.65
CA ARG A 130 10.27 -9.09 7.23
C ARG A 130 9.88 -7.66 6.89
N PRO A 131 10.27 -7.11 5.72
CA PRO A 131 9.81 -5.79 5.33
C PRO A 131 8.29 -5.76 5.13
N GLY A 132 7.70 -4.61 5.44
CA GLY A 132 6.31 -4.29 5.07
C GLY A 132 6.26 -3.32 3.90
N LEU A 133 5.12 -3.25 3.22
CA LEU A 133 4.81 -2.19 2.26
C LEU A 133 3.63 -1.38 2.80
N PHE A 134 3.86 -0.09 3.09
CA PHE A 134 2.81 0.85 3.43
C PHE A 134 2.20 1.41 2.15
N ILE A 135 0.88 1.24 2.00
CA ILE A 135 0.10 1.67 0.85
C ILE A 135 -0.73 2.87 1.27
N ASP A 136 -0.67 3.95 0.50
CA ASP A 136 -1.50 5.14 0.69
C ASP A 136 -2.30 5.44 -0.59
N LEU A 137 -3.62 5.33 -0.48
CA LEU A 137 -4.62 5.61 -1.52
C LEU A 137 -5.44 6.87 -1.19
N SER A 138 -5.09 7.58 -0.12
CA SER A 138 -5.94 8.63 0.49
C SER A 138 -5.95 9.94 -0.30
N GLN A 139 -5.21 10.02 -1.41
CA GLN A 139 -4.95 11.24 -2.17
C GLN A 139 -5.28 11.06 -3.66
N GLY A 140 -5.30 12.17 -4.38
CA GLY A 140 -5.48 12.18 -5.83
C GLY A 140 -6.81 11.57 -6.28
N SER A 141 -6.79 10.89 -7.42
CA SER A 141 -8.00 10.31 -8.02
C SER A 141 -8.54 9.06 -7.30
N LEU A 142 -7.80 8.52 -6.32
CA LEU A 142 -8.23 7.34 -5.55
C LEU A 142 -8.90 7.70 -4.22
N ALA A 143 -8.77 8.95 -3.76
CA ALA A 143 -9.25 9.40 -2.46
C ALA A 143 -10.75 9.09 -2.24
N THR A 144 -11.59 9.32 -3.24
CA THR A 144 -13.04 9.07 -3.15
C THR A 144 -13.36 7.59 -2.93
N ASN A 145 -12.58 6.68 -3.51
CA ASN A 145 -12.77 5.23 -3.44
C ASN A 145 -11.85 4.53 -2.43
N ALA A 146 -11.03 5.28 -1.70
CA ALA A 146 -9.93 4.76 -0.90
C ALA A 146 -10.40 3.68 0.10
N GLY A 147 -11.45 3.94 0.87
CA GLY A 147 -11.98 2.97 1.83
C GLY A 147 -12.67 1.76 1.19
N PHE A 148 -13.19 1.89 -0.03
CA PHE A 148 -13.69 0.73 -0.79
C PHE A 148 -12.53 -0.14 -1.30
N LEU A 149 -11.53 0.50 -1.92
CA LEU A 149 -10.35 -0.15 -2.46
C LEU A 149 -9.57 -0.87 -1.37
N GLU A 150 -9.35 -0.24 -0.21
CA GLU A 150 -8.71 -0.86 0.95
C GLU A 150 -9.39 -2.17 1.36
N LYS A 151 -10.73 -2.17 1.47
CA LYS A 151 -11.49 -3.38 1.84
C LYS A 151 -11.36 -4.49 0.81
N GLN A 152 -11.36 -4.15 -0.48
CA GLN A 152 -11.18 -5.12 -1.55
C GLN A 152 -9.75 -5.66 -1.57
N LEU A 153 -8.74 -4.81 -1.45
CA LEU A 153 -7.33 -5.19 -1.39
C LEU A 153 -7.05 -6.07 -0.16
N LYS A 154 -7.66 -5.77 0.98
CA LYS A 154 -7.56 -6.60 2.18
C LYS A 154 -8.11 -8.00 1.96
N THR A 155 -9.23 -8.11 1.24
CA THR A 155 -9.85 -9.40 0.90
C THR A 155 -8.94 -10.21 -0.04
N ASP A 156 -8.41 -9.57 -1.08
CA ASP A 156 -7.63 -10.26 -2.12
C ASP A 156 -6.21 -10.61 -1.65
N LEU A 157 -5.56 -9.71 -0.90
CA LEU A 157 -4.17 -9.86 -0.46
C LEU A 157 -4.03 -10.49 0.93
N GLY A 158 -5.11 -10.61 1.71
CA GLY A 158 -5.08 -11.16 3.06
C GLY A 158 -4.64 -12.62 3.16
N ALA A 159 -4.76 -13.39 2.07
CA ALA A 159 -4.21 -14.74 1.98
C ALA A 159 -2.69 -14.75 1.74
N LEU A 160 -2.14 -13.68 1.15
CA LEU A 160 -0.73 -13.56 0.77
C LEU A 160 0.10 -12.82 1.82
N GLY A 161 -0.54 -12.03 2.69
CA GLY A 161 0.12 -11.19 3.66
C GLY A 161 -0.78 -10.86 4.85
N SER A 162 -0.16 -10.52 5.97
CA SER A 162 -0.87 -9.93 7.11
C SER A 162 -1.02 -8.42 6.88
N ILE A 163 -2.23 -7.89 7.08
CA ILE A 163 -2.57 -6.51 6.72
C ILE A 163 -2.93 -5.72 7.98
N ASP A 164 -2.14 -4.70 8.27
CA ASP A 164 -2.41 -3.72 9.32
C ASP A 164 -3.25 -2.57 8.75
N SER A 165 -4.58 -2.72 8.79
CA SER A 165 -5.54 -1.68 8.34
C SER A 165 -5.74 -0.56 9.35
N SER A 166 -4.95 -0.52 10.43
CA SER A 166 -5.01 0.54 11.43
C SER A 166 -3.69 1.33 11.49
N ALA A 167 -2.83 1.14 10.48
CA ALA A 167 -1.59 1.87 10.30
C ALA A 167 -1.85 3.21 9.59
N ALA A 168 -1.64 4.33 10.30
CA ALA A 168 -1.74 5.67 9.73
C ALA A 168 -0.46 6.17 9.03
N SER A 169 0.65 5.44 9.19
CA SER A 169 1.95 5.82 8.63
C SER A 169 2.83 4.59 8.39
N ALA A 170 3.91 4.77 7.64
CA ALA A 170 4.90 3.76 7.31
C ALA A 170 5.80 3.38 8.52
N SER A 171 5.21 2.88 9.60
CA SER A 171 5.90 2.43 10.81
C SER A 171 5.95 0.91 10.89
N TYR A 172 7.13 0.36 11.20
CA TYR A 172 7.30 -1.08 11.35
C TYR A 172 6.51 -1.62 12.55
N ASN A 173 5.84 -2.75 12.36
CA ASN A 173 5.14 -3.47 13.40
C ASN A 173 6.06 -4.57 13.95
N ASN A 174 6.53 -4.40 15.18
CA ASN A 174 7.48 -5.31 15.81
C ASN A 174 6.84 -6.55 16.46
N THR A 175 5.52 -6.73 16.28
CA THR A 175 4.76 -7.87 16.82
C THR A 175 4.56 -9.02 15.83
N LEU A 176 5.30 -9.02 14.71
CA LEU A 176 5.23 -10.09 13.70
C LEU A 176 5.70 -11.42 14.28
N ASP A 177 4.89 -12.46 14.07
CA ASP A 177 5.26 -13.83 14.41
C ASP A 177 6.11 -14.51 13.30
N ALA A 178 6.35 -15.81 13.45
CA ALA A 178 7.17 -16.59 12.53
C ALA A 178 6.52 -16.78 11.15
N GLU A 179 5.19 -16.79 11.12
CA GLU A 179 4.32 -16.89 9.96
C GLU A 179 4.18 -15.53 9.24
N GLY A 180 4.52 -14.43 9.92
CA GLY A 180 4.41 -13.06 9.44
C GLY A 180 3.06 -12.44 9.73
N ASP A 181 2.31 -13.00 10.67
CA ASP A 181 1.06 -12.45 11.16
C ASP A 181 1.31 -11.39 12.24
N ILE A 182 0.49 -10.33 12.20
CA ILE A 182 0.58 -9.21 13.14
C ILE A 182 -0.07 -9.63 14.47
N GLY A 183 0.71 -9.68 15.55
CA GLY A 183 0.19 -9.98 16.88
C GLY A 183 -0.64 -8.83 17.49
N THR A 184 -0.26 -7.57 17.23
CA THR A 184 -0.99 -6.38 17.69
C THR A 184 -1.00 -5.33 16.59
N ALA A 185 -2.19 -4.99 16.09
CA ALA A 185 -2.37 -3.97 15.07
C ALA A 185 -1.98 -2.57 15.59
N ALA A 186 -1.60 -1.69 14.67
CA ALA A 186 -1.43 -0.27 14.98
C ALA A 186 -2.76 0.36 15.44
N THR A 187 -2.70 1.53 16.09
CA THR A 187 -3.89 2.19 16.68
C THR A 187 -4.13 3.60 16.16
N GLY A 188 -3.46 4.00 15.07
CA GLY A 188 -3.47 5.38 14.58
C GLY A 188 -4.39 5.65 13.40
N GLY A 189 -4.77 4.61 12.65
CA GLY A 189 -5.58 4.69 11.43
C GLY A 189 -6.96 4.07 11.56
N SER A 190 -7.67 3.99 10.43
CA SER A 190 -9.02 3.44 10.30
C SER A 190 -9.13 2.53 9.08
N ASP A 191 -10.05 1.56 9.09
CA ASP A 191 -10.24 0.58 8.01
C ASP A 191 -10.96 1.13 6.76
N SER A 192 -10.86 2.44 6.55
CA SER A 192 -11.48 3.15 5.42
C SER A 192 -10.75 4.43 5.00
N ASP A 193 -9.58 4.70 5.57
CA ASP A 193 -8.77 5.88 5.23
C ASP A 193 -7.86 5.65 4.02
N GLY A 194 -7.85 4.43 3.47
CA GLY A 194 -7.01 4.08 2.32
C GLY A 194 -5.55 3.84 2.67
N LYS A 195 -5.23 3.66 3.96
CA LYS A 195 -3.87 3.49 4.44
C LYS A 195 -3.73 2.18 5.20
N PHE A 196 -2.75 1.39 4.80
CA PHE A 196 -2.50 0.10 5.44
C PHE A 196 -1.09 -0.38 5.17
N ILE A 197 -0.57 -1.26 6.03
CA ILE A 197 0.69 -1.96 5.79
C ILE A 197 0.41 -3.41 5.46
N ILE A 198 1.06 -3.93 4.42
CA ILE A 198 1.06 -5.37 4.11
C ILE A 198 2.42 -5.96 4.45
N TYR A 199 2.41 -7.01 5.27
CA TYR A 199 3.56 -7.89 5.50
C TYR A 199 3.34 -9.19 4.74
N PHE A 200 4.01 -9.34 3.60
CA PHE A 200 3.86 -10.51 2.73
C PHE A 200 4.51 -11.75 3.35
N LYS A 201 3.76 -12.87 3.38
CA LYS A 201 4.20 -14.12 4.02
C LYS A 201 5.30 -14.85 3.25
N ASP A 202 5.43 -14.56 1.95
CA ASP A 202 6.43 -15.16 1.06
C ASP A 202 7.73 -14.34 0.93
N LEU A 203 7.86 -13.23 1.67
CA LEU A 203 9.13 -12.55 1.81
C LEU A 203 10.05 -13.31 2.79
N PRO A 204 11.33 -13.52 2.44
CA PRO A 204 12.28 -14.14 3.34
C PRO A 204 12.37 -13.42 4.69
N ARG A 205 12.40 -14.18 5.78
CA ARG A 205 12.56 -13.65 7.15
C ARG A 205 14.02 -13.66 7.59
N GLY A 206 14.40 -12.73 8.45
CA GLY A 206 15.71 -12.71 9.09
C GLY A 206 16.89 -12.37 8.17
N MET A 207 16.62 -11.90 6.94
CA MET A 207 17.64 -11.50 5.96
C MET A 207 18.01 -10.01 6.03
N ILE A 208 17.47 -9.28 7.01
CA ILE A 208 17.71 -7.84 7.19
C ILE A 208 18.95 -7.67 8.06
N ASP A 209 19.96 -6.97 7.55
CA ASP A 209 21.19 -6.71 8.29
C ASP A 209 20.95 -5.78 9.49
N LYS A 210 21.41 -6.18 10.67
CA LYS A 210 21.20 -5.47 11.94
C LYS A 210 22.48 -4.93 12.58
N THR A 211 23.58 -4.90 11.84
CA THR A 211 24.89 -4.57 12.40
C THR A 211 24.97 -3.09 12.78
N LYS A 212 25.21 -2.84 14.07
CA LYS A 212 25.52 -1.51 14.64
C LYS A 212 26.98 -1.50 15.07
N SER A 213 27.66 -0.39 14.80
CA SER A 213 29.01 -0.10 15.30
C SER A 213 28.98 0.34 16.75
#